data_AF-B9TMH7-F1
#
_entry.id   AF-B9TMH7-F1
#
_cell.length_a   1.000
_cell.length_b   1.000
_cell.length_c   1.000
_cell.angle_alpha   90.00
_cell.angle_beta   90.00
_cell.angle_gamma   90.00
#
_symmetry.space_group_name_H-M   'P 1'
#
loop_
_entity.id
_entity.type
_entity.pdbx_description
1 polymer ?
#
loop_
_entity_poly.entity_id
_entity_poly.type
_entity_poly.pdbx_seq_one_letter_code
_entity_poly.pdbx_strand_id
1 'polypeptide(L)' 'MALSVEVAELAEHFQWLKTGAADELDDARRTAIRHELADVLLYLVQLADKMDVDLHAAAVEKMALNA' A
#
# COMPACT_ATOMS: atom_id res chain seq x y z
N MET A 1 -9.66 -0.54 12.89
CA MET A 1 -9.38 -0.82 11.47
C MET A 1 -7.88 -0.70 11.28
N ALA A 2 -7.18 -1.79 10.97
CA ALA A 2 -5.73 -1.77 10.85
C ALA A 2 -5.28 -1.23 9.47
N LEU A 3 -5.94 -1.62 8.37
CA LEU A 3 -5.57 -1.17 7.02
C LEU A 3 -5.46 0.35 6.85
N SER A 4 -6.39 1.14 7.39
CA SER A 4 -6.33 2.61 7.30
C SER A 4 -5.17 3.21 8.08
N VAL A 5 -4.68 2.52 9.11
CA VAL A 5 -3.53 2.95 9.92
C VAL A 5 -2.25 2.69 9.13
N GLU A 6 -2.05 1.48 8.61
CA GLU A 6 -0.85 1.17 7.79
C GLU A 6 -0.74 2.06 6.54
N VAL A 7 -1.87 2.41 5.91
CA VAL A 7 -1.86 3.36 4.78
C VAL A 7 -1.41 4.75 5.23
N ALA A 8 -1.75 5.16 6.45
CA ALA A 8 -1.28 6.43 7.02
C ALA A 8 0.21 6.37 7.35
N GLU A 9 0.69 5.30 7.99
CA GLU A 9 2.11 5.06 8.29
C GLU A 9 2.96 5.06 7.00
N LEU A 10 2.49 4.38 5.95
CA LEU A 10 3.10 4.46 4.62
C LEU A 10 3.18 5.89 4.09
N ALA A 11 2.09 6.65 4.19
CA ALA A 11 2.01 8.02 3.68
C ALA A 11 2.94 8.99 4.43
N GLU A 12 3.19 8.76 5.72
CA GLU A 12 4.08 9.59 6.55
C GLU A 12 5.51 9.66 6.02
N HIS A 13 5.97 8.64 5.29
CA HIS A 13 7.30 8.64 4.68
C HIS A 13 7.46 9.66 3.54
N PHE A 14 6.36 10.09 2.94
CA PHE A 14 6.34 11.00 1.80
C PHE A 14 5.93 12.43 2.14
N GLN A 15 5.32 12.64 3.32
CA GLN A 15 4.63 13.89 3.68
C GLN A 15 5.50 15.16 3.63
N TRP A 16 6.82 15.04 3.83
CA TRP A 16 7.78 16.16 3.88
C TRP A 16 8.81 16.14 2.74
N LEU A 17 8.65 15.26 1.75
CA LEU A 17 9.53 15.23 0.59
C LEU A 17 9.23 16.44 -0.31
N LYS A 18 10.28 17.06 -0.86
CA LYS A 18 10.15 18.25 -1.69
C LYS A 18 9.57 17.91 -3.07
N THR A 19 9.97 16.78 -3.61
CA THR A 19 9.54 16.30 -4.93
C THR A 19 8.85 14.94 -4.86
N GLY A 20 9.02 14.21 -3.76
CA GLY A 20 8.51 12.85 -3.61
C GLY A 20 9.38 11.81 -4.34
N ALA A 21 10.55 12.23 -4.82
CA ALA A 21 11.43 11.37 -5.59
C ALA A 21 12.23 10.44 -4.69
N ALA A 22 12.59 9.28 -5.24
CA ALA A 22 13.25 8.24 -4.46
C ALA A 22 14.63 8.67 -3.94
N ASP A 23 15.33 9.55 -4.64
CA ASP A 23 16.63 10.09 -4.24
C ASP A 23 16.59 10.93 -2.95
N GLU A 24 15.41 11.39 -2.52
CA GLU A 24 15.22 12.06 -1.23
C GLU A 24 15.13 11.07 -0.04
N LEU A 25 15.16 9.75 -0.31
CA LEU A 25 15.00 8.70 0.70
C LEU A 25 16.31 7.99 1.01
N ASP A 26 16.70 7.99 2.29
CA ASP A 26 17.79 7.16 2.81
C ASP A 26 17.39 5.66 2.89
N ASP A 27 18.38 4.81 3.10
CA ASP A 27 18.20 3.34 3.12
C ASP A 27 17.27 2.88 4.25
N ALA A 28 17.28 3.57 5.39
CA ALA A 28 16.42 3.28 6.52
C ALA A 28 14.95 3.53 6.16
N ARG A 29 14.65 4.68 5.54
CA ARG A 29 13.30 5.04 5.11
C ARG A 29 12.81 4.15 3.97
N ARG A 30 13.68 3.77 3.04
CA ARG A 30 13.35 2.78 1.99
C ARG A 30 12.98 1.42 2.60
N THR A 31 13.69 1.02 3.65
CA THR A 31 13.38 -0.23 4.37
C THR A 31 12.03 -0.14 5.08
N ALA A 32 11.75 0.98 5.75
CA ALA A 32 10.47 1.22 6.41
C ALA A 32 9.30 1.23 5.41
N ILE A 33 9.39 1.99 4.31
CA ILE A 33 8.40 2.00 3.23
C ILE A 33 8.10 0.58 2.73
N ARG A 34 9.12 -0.28 2.60
CA ARG A 34 8.93 -1.68 2.18
C ARG A 34 8.13 -2.50 3.18
N HIS A 35 8.28 -2.24 4.49
CA HIS A 35 7.49 -2.90 5.54
C HIS A 35 6.05 -2.39 5.51
N GLU A 36 5.86 -1.07 5.47
CA GLU A 36 4.51 -0.48 5.40
C GLU A 36 3.72 -0.93 4.17
N LEU A 37 4.38 -1.03 3.01
CA LEU A 37 3.77 -1.62 1.81
C LEU A 37 3.31 -3.06 2.02
N ALA A 38 4.10 -3.85 2.77
CA ALA A 38 3.75 -5.22 3.08
C ALA A 38 2.57 -5.28 4.06
N ASP A 39 2.52 -4.43 5.07
CA ASP A 39 1.42 -4.38 6.03
C ASP A 39 0.10 -3.97 5.36
N VAL A 40 0.13 -2.97 4.48
CA VAL A 40 -1.03 -2.60 3.63
C VAL A 40 -1.51 -3.80 2.79
N LEU A 41 -0.59 -4.50 2.12
CA LEU A 41 -0.93 -5.67 1.31
C LEU A 41 -1.55 -6.79 2.16
N LEU A 42 -0.94 -7.12 3.30
CA LEU A 42 -1.38 -8.20 4.18
C LEU A 42 -2.76 -7.93 4.74
N TYR A 43 -3.04 -6.71 5.19
CA TYR A 43 -4.38 -6.36 5.66
C TYR A 43 -5.42 -6.29 4.55
N LEU A 44 -5.05 -5.86 3.34
CA LEU A 44 -5.96 -5.88 2.20
C LEU A 44 -6.33 -7.31 1.81
N VAL A 45 -5.34 -8.21 1.73
CA VAL A 45 -5.58 -9.65 1.46
C VAL A 45 -6.43 -10.27 2.56
N GLN A 46 -6.14 -9.99 3.84
CA GLN A 46 -6.95 -10.49 4.96
C GLN A 46 -8.39 -9.95 4.91
N LEU A 47 -8.59 -8.69 4.51
CA LEU A 47 -9.92 -8.11 4.34
C LEU A 47 -10.68 -8.81 3.21
N ALA A 48 -10.03 -9.06 2.07
CA ALA A 48 -10.64 -9.78 0.96
C ALA A 48 -11.08 -11.20 1.34
N ASP A 49 -10.21 -11.94 2.05
CA ASP A 49 -10.52 -13.28 2.58
C ASP A 49 -11.76 -13.25 3.50
N LYS A 50 -11.82 -12.31 4.45
CA LYS A 50 -12.97 -12.16 5.35
C LYS A 50 -14.28 -11.81 4.64
N MET A 51 -14.20 -11.17 3.47
CA MET A 51 -15.35 -10.74 2.69
C MET A 51 -15.71 -11.73 1.56
N ASP A 52 -15.01 -12.85 1.45
CA ASP A 52 -15.17 -13.83 0.36
C ASP A 52 -14.99 -13.20 -1.04
N VAL A 53 -13.96 -12.35 -1.16
CA VAL A 53 -13.62 -11.65 -2.42
C VAL A 53 -12.35 -12.26 -3.02
N ASP A 54 -12.44 -12.73 -4.27
CA ASP A 54 -11.25 -12.98 -5.10
C ASP A 54 -10.64 -11.64 -5.51
N LEU A 55 -9.67 -11.18 -4.71
CA LEU A 55 -9.01 -9.90 -4.89
C LEU A 55 -8.28 -9.81 -6.25
N HIS A 56 -7.74 -10.93 -6.75
CA HIS A 56 -7.04 -10.95 -8.03
C HIS A 56 -8.02 -10.79 -9.19
N ALA A 57 -9.12 -11.54 -9.20
CA ALA A 57 -10.17 -11.39 -10.21
C ALA A 57 -10.76 -9.97 -10.20
N ALA A 58 -11.03 -9.40 -9.01
CA ALA A 58 -11.53 -8.03 -8.87
C ALA A 58 -10.54 -6.98 -9.43
N ALA A 59 -9.23 -7.17 -9.22
CA ALA A 59 -8.21 -6.28 -9.77
C ALA A 59 -8.18 -6.33 -11.30
N VAL A 60 -8.23 -7.53 -11.90
CA VAL A 60 -8.25 -7.72 -13.35
C VAL A 60 -9.50 -7.12 -13.98
N GLU A 61 -10.68 -7.35 -13.39
CA GLU A 61 -11.94 -6.72 -13.82
C GLU A 61 -11.82 -5.19 -13.82
N LYS A 62 -11.27 -4.62 -12.73
CA LYS A 62 -11.13 -3.17 -12.60
C LYS A 62 -10.14 -2.58 -13.62
N MET A 63 -9.06 -3.30 -13.94
CA MET A 63 -8.12 -2.89 -14.99
C MET A 63 -8.80 -2.83 -16.36
N ALA A 64 -9.64 -3.81 -16.70
CA ALA A 64 -10.39 -3.81 -17.96
C ALA A 64 -11.39 -2.65 -18.07
N LEU A 65 -12.00 -2.23 -16.95
CA LEU A 65 -12.91 -1.07 -16.90
C LEU A 65 -12.20 0.28 -17.04
N ASN A 66 -10.90 0.36 -16.75
CA ASN A 66 -10.11 1.60 -16.84
C ASN A 66 -9.41 1.78 -18.20
N ALA A 67 -9.37 0.74 -19.03
CA ALA A 67 -8.77 0.74 -20.36
C ALA A 67 -9.67 1.45 -21.39
#